data_AF-A0A444XHI5-F1
#
_entry.id   AF-A0A444XHI5-F1
#
_cell.length_a   1.000
_cell.length_b   1.000
_cell.length_c   1.000
_cell.angle_alpha   90.00
_cell.angle_beta   90.00
_cell.angle_gamma   90.00
#
_symmetry.space_group_name_H-M   'P 1'
#
loop_
_entity.id
_entity.type
_entity.pdbx_description
1 polymer ?
#
loop_
_entity_poly.entity_id
_entity_poly.type
_entity_poly.pdbx_seq_one_letter_code
_entity_poly.pdbx_strand_id
1 'polypeptide(L)'
;MVIAIEKSDKPKRFTDHTVTRDIMKDLLSEMPSPAPRWQDYCPNMKDELFKGFLKKHEFASNYDKAMARTVWNRTMLDRYPDILKKAKERTFKEANSTSIDIKGHGPKAMKVDVWNGLVDHWLDSKWKNKSVAGQKNRAAIPAHKLHNAGSISFGEHKKRKEAKLKRSVSFLKVYDDVHKKKSGEYVSEVSKKIIDLYGDAISQKYGEDLLDQPEVDPDM
;
A
#
# COMPACT_ATOMS: atom_id res chain seq x y z
N MET A 1 25.47 -8.79 -3.15
CA MET A 1 24.85 -7.55 -3.67
C MET A 1 25.19 -6.43 -2.71
N VAL A 2 25.64 -5.28 -3.21
CA VAL A 2 25.96 -4.10 -2.38
C VAL A 2 24.71 -3.25 -2.20
N ILE A 3 24.32 -3.02 -0.95
CA ILE A 3 23.13 -2.26 -0.58
C ILE A 3 23.49 -0.78 -0.37
N ALA A 4 22.66 0.09 -0.95
CA ALA A 4 22.61 1.50 -0.62
C ALA A 4 21.16 1.92 -0.26
N ILE A 5 21.06 2.94 0.59
CA ILE A 5 19.80 3.46 1.13
C ILE A 5 19.61 4.91 0.70
N GLU A 6 18.37 5.30 0.40
CA GLU A 6 18.04 6.69 0.08
C GLU A 6 18.46 7.62 1.23
N LYS A 7 19.30 8.62 0.93
CA LYS A 7 19.72 9.61 1.92
C LYS A 7 18.58 10.58 2.23
N SER A 8 18.05 10.53 3.45
CA SER A 8 17.04 11.45 3.96
C SER A 8 16.98 11.34 5.49
N ASP A 9 16.35 12.29 6.17
CA ASP A 9 16.20 12.26 7.64
C ASP A 9 15.44 11.02 8.14
N LYS A 10 14.60 10.43 7.27
CA LYS A 10 13.79 9.24 7.56
C LYS A 10 13.78 8.32 6.34
N PRO A 11 14.87 7.58 6.09
CA PRO A 11 14.97 6.73 4.91
C PRO A 11 13.90 5.65 4.93
N LYS A 12 13.24 5.45 3.79
CA LYS A 12 12.13 4.51 3.66
C LYS A 12 12.42 3.34 2.73
N ARG A 13 13.44 3.46 1.88
CA ARG A 13 13.67 2.53 0.77
C ARG A 13 15.14 2.27 0.54
N PHE A 14 15.43 1.08 0.03
CA PHE A 14 16.67 0.77 -0.64
C PHE A 14 16.68 1.46 -2.01
N THR A 15 17.84 1.93 -2.44
CA THR A 15 17.98 2.57 -3.76
C THR A 15 17.75 1.58 -4.89
N ASP A 16 18.22 0.34 -4.73
CA ASP A 16 17.98 -0.74 -5.68
C ASP A 16 16.72 -1.54 -5.33
N HIS A 17 15.75 -1.51 -6.26
CA HIS A 17 14.53 -2.30 -6.20
C HIS A 17 14.75 -3.81 -6.13
N THR A 18 15.88 -4.33 -6.62
CA THR A 18 16.19 -5.77 -6.59
C THR A 18 16.39 -6.28 -5.17
N VAL A 19 16.85 -5.43 -4.25
CA VAL A 19 16.98 -5.73 -2.80
C VAL A 19 15.63 -6.10 -2.20
N THR A 20 14.57 -5.37 -2.55
CA THR A 20 13.21 -5.68 -2.08
C THR A 20 12.76 -7.04 -2.59
N ARG A 21 13.08 -7.39 -3.85
CA ARG A 21 12.74 -8.70 -4.42
C ARG A 21 13.46 -9.84 -3.72
N ASP A 22 14.74 -9.65 -3.40
CA ASP A 22 15.55 -10.64 -2.69
C ASP A 22 15.03 -10.87 -1.26
N ILE A 23 14.77 -9.78 -0.53
CA ILE A 23 14.13 -9.82 0.80
C ILE A 23 12.82 -10.61 0.78
N MET A 24 11.96 -10.36 -0.23
CA MET A 24 10.67 -11.07 -0.35
C MET A 24 10.85 -12.58 -0.59
N LYS A 25 11.86 -12.96 -1.38
CA LYS A 25 12.15 -14.37 -1.68
C LYS A 25 12.66 -15.09 -0.44
N ASP A 26 13.63 -14.50 0.24
CA ASP A 26 14.23 -15.02 1.46
C ASP A 26 13.22 -15.17 2.58
N LEU A 27 12.38 -14.16 2.79
CA LEU A 27 11.36 -14.20 3.82
C LEU A 27 10.44 -15.41 3.65
N LEU A 28 10.01 -15.70 2.42
CA LEU A 28 9.08 -16.80 2.14
C LEU A 28 9.67 -18.16 2.54
N SER A 29 10.98 -18.34 2.38
CA SER A 29 11.69 -19.57 2.77
C SER A 29 12.10 -19.64 4.23
N GLU A 30 12.36 -18.50 4.84
CA GLU A 30 12.93 -18.39 6.19
C GLU A 30 11.85 -18.18 7.27
N MET A 31 10.56 -18.16 6.91
CA MET A 31 9.47 -17.94 7.87
C MET A 31 9.60 -18.88 9.07
N PRO A 32 9.75 -18.34 10.30
CA PRO A 32 10.02 -19.17 11.47
C PRO A 32 8.77 -19.89 11.98
N SER A 33 7.60 -19.28 11.81
CA SER A 33 6.30 -19.83 12.22
C SER A 33 5.17 -19.21 11.39
N PRO A 34 3.96 -19.79 11.39
CA PRO A 34 2.78 -19.15 10.81
C PRO A 34 2.55 -17.79 11.45
N ALA A 35 2.47 -16.73 10.64
CA ALA A 35 2.19 -15.38 11.10
C ALA A 35 1.33 -14.64 10.07
N PRO A 36 0.06 -14.31 10.38
CA PRO A 36 -0.82 -13.59 9.45
C PRO A 36 -0.33 -12.17 9.13
N ARG A 37 0.40 -11.55 10.06
CA ARG A 37 0.96 -10.20 9.90
C ARG A 37 2.42 -10.20 10.32
N TRP A 38 3.22 -9.33 9.70
CA TRP A 38 4.62 -9.11 10.10
C TRP A 38 4.76 -8.73 11.57
N GLN A 39 3.78 -8.00 12.09
CA GLN A 39 3.73 -7.58 13.49
C GLN A 39 3.59 -8.76 14.47
N ASP A 40 3.06 -9.90 14.04
CA ASP A 40 2.83 -11.06 14.89
C ASP A 40 4.13 -11.79 15.25
N TYR A 41 5.22 -11.55 14.52
CA TYR A 41 6.56 -12.01 14.92
C TYR A 41 7.13 -11.20 16.08
N CYS A 42 7.65 -11.90 17.09
CA CYS A 42 8.36 -11.27 18.19
C CYS A 42 9.69 -10.65 17.73
N PRO A 43 10.27 -9.70 18.49
CA PRO A 43 11.54 -9.07 18.13
C PRO A 43 12.66 -10.07 17.82
N ASN A 44 12.82 -11.13 18.62
CA ASN A 44 13.87 -12.14 18.43
C ASN A 44 13.75 -12.86 17.07
N MET A 45 12.54 -13.23 16.65
CA MET A 45 12.31 -13.83 15.33
C MET A 45 12.69 -12.86 14.20
N LYS A 46 12.37 -11.58 14.34
CA LYS A 46 12.75 -10.54 13.37
C LYS A 46 14.26 -10.32 13.36
N ASP A 47 14.94 -10.47 14.48
CA ASP A 47 16.39 -10.34 14.59
C ASP A 47 17.09 -11.49 13.85
N GLU A 48 16.64 -12.73 14.01
CA GLU A 48 17.19 -13.87 13.27
C GLU A 48 17.00 -13.73 11.75
N LEU A 49 15.81 -13.34 11.30
CA LEU A 49 15.55 -13.05 9.89
C LEU A 49 16.47 -11.94 9.34
N PHE A 50 16.71 -10.91 10.13
CA PHE A 50 17.59 -9.81 9.73
C PHE A 50 19.07 -10.19 9.76
N LYS A 51 19.50 -11.06 10.68
CA LYS A 51 20.85 -11.65 10.63
C LYS A 51 21.06 -12.41 9.34
N GLY A 52 20.06 -13.18 8.89
CA GLY A 52 20.08 -13.85 7.59
C GLY A 52 20.27 -12.86 6.43
N PHE A 53 19.53 -11.75 6.46
CA PHE A 53 19.69 -10.67 5.49
C PHE A 53 21.10 -10.04 5.51
N LEU A 54 21.64 -9.73 6.70
CA LEU A 54 22.99 -9.15 6.84
C LEU A 54 24.09 -10.07 6.31
N LYS A 55 23.95 -11.39 6.45
CA LYS A 55 24.95 -12.37 5.95
C LYS A 55 25.04 -12.42 4.42
N LYS A 56 23.97 -12.02 3.71
CA LYS A 56 23.88 -12.09 2.24
C LYS A 56 24.27 -10.79 1.53
N HIS A 57 24.46 -9.71 2.29
CA HIS A 57 24.56 -8.36 1.73
C HIS A 57 25.75 -7.59 2.28
N GLU A 58 26.42 -6.90 1.38
CA GLU A 58 27.42 -5.89 1.71
C GLU A 58 26.76 -4.51 1.68
N PHE A 59 27.36 -3.52 2.34
CA PHE A 59 26.80 -2.18 2.45
C PHE A 59 27.77 -1.17 1.84
N ALA A 60 27.23 -0.23 1.04
CA ALA A 60 28.03 0.79 0.38
C ALA A 60 28.67 1.77 1.36
N SER A 61 28.10 1.92 2.57
CA SER A 61 28.64 2.78 3.62
C SER A 61 28.22 2.33 5.02
N ASN A 62 28.89 2.90 6.04
CA ASN A 62 28.48 2.74 7.45
C ASN A 62 27.08 3.31 7.71
N TYR A 63 26.69 4.38 7.01
CA TYR A 63 25.34 4.92 7.07
C TYR A 63 24.31 3.89 6.58
N ASP A 64 24.57 3.26 5.42
CA ASP A 64 23.66 2.26 4.87
C ASP A 64 23.49 1.07 5.81
N LYS A 65 24.60 0.61 6.40
CA LYS A 65 24.58 -0.48 7.39
C LYS A 65 23.78 -0.10 8.64
N ALA A 66 23.95 1.12 9.16
CA ALA A 66 23.22 1.61 10.32
C ALA A 66 21.71 1.75 10.05
N MET A 67 21.33 2.20 8.85
CA MET A 67 19.93 2.40 8.47
C MET A 67 19.23 1.14 7.95
N ALA A 68 19.98 0.09 7.63
CA ALA A 68 19.48 -1.15 7.05
C ALA A 68 18.32 -1.76 7.83
N ARG A 69 18.42 -1.83 9.16
CA ARG A 69 17.38 -2.44 10.01
C ARG A 69 16.05 -1.70 9.89
N THR A 70 16.09 -0.38 9.92
CA THR A 70 14.91 0.49 9.85
C THR A 70 14.22 0.33 8.50
N VAL A 71 14.98 0.43 7.41
CA VAL A 71 14.46 0.32 6.04
C VAL A 71 13.96 -1.10 5.73
N TRP A 72 14.69 -2.12 6.18
CA TRP A 72 14.30 -3.52 6.05
C TRP A 72 12.99 -3.81 6.77
N ASN A 73 12.85 -3.38 8.02
CA ASN A 73 11.61 -3.60 8.78
C ASN A 73 10.42 -2.85 8.16
N ARG A 74 10.66 -1.65 7.61
CA ARG A 74 9.64 -0.91 6.87
C ARG A 74 9.23 -1.64 5.59
N THR A 75 10.20 -2.16 4.86
CA THR A 75 9.96 -2.96 3.66
C THR A 75 9.15 -4.21 4.00
N MET A 76 9.45 -4.89 5.11
CA MET A 76 8.64 -6.02 5.57
C MET A 76 7.20 -5.59 5.90
N LEU A 77 7.00 -4.52 6.67
CA LEU A 77 5.66 -4.00 6.97
C LEU A 77 4.84 -3.73 5.70
N ASP A 78 5.47 -3.11 4.70
CA ASP A 78 4.80 -2.69 3.47
C ASP A 78 4.57 -3.87 2.50
N ARG A 79 5.47 -4.87 2.45
CA ARG A 79 5.45 -5.94 1.44
C ARG A 79 4.93 -7.29 1.95
N TYR A 80 4.97 -7.55 3.25
CA TYR A 80 4.56 -8.84 3.83
C TYR A 80 3.13 -9.26 3.44
N PRO A 81 2.10 -8.37 3.50
CA PRO A 81 0.75 -8.74 3.08
C PRO A 81 0.68 -9.11 1.59
N ASP A 82 1.42 -8.40 0.74
CA ASP A 82 1.49 -8.68 -0.70
C ASP A 82 2.14 -10.05 -0.99
N ILE A 83 3.16 -10.42 -0.23
CA ILE A 83 3.84 -11.72 -0.36
C ILE A 83 2.83 -12.85 -0.09
N LEU A 84 2.12 -12.79 1.04
CA LEU A 84 1.14 -13.81 1.41
C LEU A 84 -0.04 -13.84 0.42
N LYS A 85 -0.52 -12.68 -0.02
CA LYS A 85 -1.56 -12.60 -1.05
C LYS A 85 -1.13 -13.29 -2.35
N LYS A 86 0.06 -12.98 -2.86
CA LYS A 86 0.59 -13.58 -4.11
C LYS A 86 0.89 -15.07 -3.97
N ALA A 87 1.31 -15.53 -2.80
CA ALA A 87 1.48 -16.95 -2.51
C ALA A 87 0.13 -17.67 -2.59
N LYS A 88 -0.88 -17.13 -1.91
CA LYS A 88 -2.25 -17.64 -1.92
C LYS A 88 -2.86 -17.69 -3.33
N GLU A 89 -2.77 -16.60 -4.10
CA GLU A 89 -3.27 -16.54 -5.48
C GLU A 89 -2.61 -17.58 -6.39
N ARG A 90 -1.29 -17.77 -6.27
CA ARG A 90 -0.57 -18.79 -7.04
C ARG A 90 -0.99 -20.19 -6.67
N THR A 91 -1.08 -20.51 -5.37
CA THR A 91 -1.53 -21.81 -4.92
C THR A 91 -2.94 -22.13 -5.41
N PHE A 92 -3.89 -21.20 -5.32
CA PHE A 92 -5.24 -21.42 -5.87
C PHE A 92 -5.23 -21.76 -7.35
N LYS A 93 -4.44 -21.00 -8.13
CA LYS A 93 -4.30 -21.22 -9.57
C LYS A 93 -3.68 -22.58 -9.88
N GLU A 94 -2.64 -22.98 -9.15
CA GLU A 94 -1.93 -24.25 -9.35
C GLU A 94 -2.76 -25.46 -8.89
N ALA A 95 -3.52 -25.33 -7.81
CA ALA A 95 -4.40 -26.38 -7.30
C ALA A 95 -5.71 -26.53 -8.11
N ASN A 96 -5.97 -25.62 -9.07
CA ASN A 96 -7.26 -25.50 -9.77
C ASN A 96 -8.47 -25.56 -8.81
N SER A 97 -8.30 -24.97 -7.62
CA SER A 97 -9.25 -25.07 -6.51
C SER A 97 -9.88 -23.72 -6.23
N THR A 98 -11.18 -23.73 -5.97
CA THR A 98 -11.91 -22.59 -5.42
C THR A 98 -12.05 -22.67 -3.90
N SER A 99 -11.67 -23.81 -3.30
CA SER A 99 -11.71 -24.03 -1.85
C SER A 99 -10.52 -23.36 -1.19
N ILE A 100 -10.78 -22.57 -0.15
CA ILE A 100 -9.76 -21.93 0.69
C ILE A 100 -8.92 -22.94 1.49
N ASP A 101 -9.36 -24.19 1.61
CA ASP A 101 -8.55 -25.25 2.18
C ASP A 101 -7.54 -25.77 1.15
N ILE A 102 -6.41 -25.09 1.11
CA ILE A 102 -5.27 -25.34 0.22
C ILE A 102 -4.06 -25.88 0.99
N LYS A 103 -4.31 -26.60 2.09
CA LYS A 103 -3.25 -27.25 2.88
C LYS A 103 -2.44 -28.20 2.00
N GLY A 104 -1.14 -28.30 2.28
CA GLY A 104 -0.22 -29.12 1.49
C GLY A 104 0.12 -28.59 0.09
N HIS A 105 -0.63 -27.59 -0.43
CA HIS A 105 -0.37 -26.96 -1.74
C HIS A 105 0.42 -25.64 -1.63
N GLY A 106 1.07 -25.41 -0.50
CA GLY A 106 1.83 -24.19 -0.26
C GLY A 106 2.99 -23.98 -1.25
N PRO A 107 3.52 -22.76 -1.35
CA PRO A 107 4.70 -22.50 -2.19
C PRO A 107 5.85 -23.42 -1.82
N LYS A 108 6.55 -23.99 -2.81
CA LYS A 108 7.70 -24.90 -2.60
C LYS A 108 8.79 -24.33 -1.68
N ALA A 109 8.95 -23.02 -1.67
CA ALA A 109 9.94 -22.35 -0.83
C ALA A 109 9.53 -22.31 0.64
N MET A 110 8.24 -22.38 0.96
CA MET A 110 7.72 -22.25 2.32
C MET A 110 7.61 -23.62 2.99
N LYS A 111 7.91 -23.69 4.29
CA LYS A 111 7.70 -24.91 5.08
C LYS A 111 6.20 -25.24 5.16
N VAL A 112 5.89 -26.54 5.08
CA VAL A 112 4.50 -27.03 5.02
C VAL A 112 3.70 -26.68 6.27
N ASP A 113 4.31 -26.77 7.45
CA ASP A 113 3.70 -26.41 8.73
C ASP A 113 3.36 -24.91 8.81
N VAL A 114 4.28 -24.05 8.35
CA VAL A 114 4.04 -22.59 8.25
C VAL A 114 2.85 -22.31 7.35
N TRP A 115 2.81 -22.93 6.17
CA TRP A 115 1.72 -22.76 5.22
C TRP A 115 0.38 -23.23 5.80
N ASN A 116 0.34 -24.44 6.36
CA ASN A 116 -0.88 -25.01 6.89
C ASN A 116 -1.43 -24.16 8.05
N GLY A 117 -0.58 -23.62 8.92
CA GLY A 117 -1.00 -22.71 9.99
C GLY A 117 -1.55 -21.37 9.47
N LEU A 118 -1.05 -20.86 8.33
CA LEU A 118 -1.64 -19.70 7.66
C LEU A 118 -3.02 -20.02 7.07
N VAL A 119 -3.17 -21.21 6.49
CA VAL A 119 -4.46 -21.69 5.97
C VAL A 119 -5.48 -21.84 7.11
N ASP A 120 -5.08 -22.39 8.24
CA ASP A 120 -5.93 -22.48 9.45
C ASP A 120 -6.41 -21.09 9.90
N HIS A 121 -5.52 -20.11 9.92
CA HIS A 121 -5.90 -18.74 10.23
C HIS A 121 -6.89 -18.13 9.23
N TRP A 122 -6.78 -18.45 7.93
CA TRP A 122 -7.75 -17.97 6.93
C TRP A 122 -9.07 -18.74 6.96
N LEU A 123 -9.06 -19.97 7.47
CA LEU A 123 -10.25 -20.79 7.67
C LEU A 123 -11.05 -20.37 8.91
N ASP A 124 -10.39 -19.75 9.88
CA ASP A 124 -11.00 -19.20 11.10
C ASP A 124 -12.21 -18.30 10.79
N SER A 125 -13.32 -18.55 11.48
CA SER A 125 -14.60 -17.88 11.23
C SER A 125 -14.52 -16.39 11.57
N LYS A 126 -13.80 -16.02 12.64
CA LYS A 126 -13.60 -14.63 13.02
C LYS A 126 -12.81 -13.87 11.94
N TRP A 127 -11.78 -14.49 11.36
CA TRP A 127 -11.06 -13.91 10.24
C TRP A 127 -11.95 -13.76 8.99
N LYS A 128 -12.69 -14.81 8.61
CA LYS A 128 -13.62 -14.77 7.47
C LYS A 128 -14.66 -13.66 7.62
N ASN A 129 -15.27 -13.55 8.79
CA ASN A 129 -16.26 -12.51 9.09
C ASN A 129 -15.66 -11.11 8.95
N LYS A 130 -14.44 -10.91 9.46
CA LYS A 130 -13.73 -9.63 9.33
C LYS A 130 -13.38 -9.31 7.87
N SER A 131 -12.97 -10.31 7.10
CA SER A 131 -12.66 -10.17 5.67
C SER A 131 -13.90 -9.77 4.87
N VAL A 132 -15.02 -10.47 5.08
CA VAL A 132 -16.32 -10.17 4.43
C VAL A 132 -16.84 -8.79 4.85
N ALA A 133 -16.80 -8.45 6.14
CA ALA A 133 -17.19 -7.12 6.61
C ALA A 133 -16.32 -6.02 5.99
N GLY A 134 -15.00 -6.22 5.91
CA GLY A 134 -14.10 -5.28 5.24
C GLY A 134 -14.39 -5.12 3.75
N GLN A 135 -14.78 -6.21 3.07
CA GLN A 135 -15.22 -6.15 1.68
C GLN A 135 -16.54 -5.37 1.53
N LYS A 136 -17.54 -5.66 2.37
CA LYS A 136 -18.82 -4.94 2.39
C LYS A 136 -18.62 -3.46 2.68
N ASN A 137 -17.78 -3.10 3.65
CA ASN A 137 -17.47 -1.71 3.98
C ASN A 137 -16.84 -0.97 2.80
N ARG A 138 -15.93 -1.61 2.05
CA ARG A 138 -15.35 -1.04 0.83
C ARG A 138 -16.37 -0.88 -0.29
N ALA A 139 -17.28 -1.84 -0.45
CA ALA A 139 -18.35 -1.77 -1.45
C ALA A 139 -19.44 -0.74 -1.09
N ALA A 140 -19.64 -0.47 0.20
CA ALA A 140 -20.60 0.49 0.72
C ALA A 140 -20.06 1.93 0.79
N ILE A 141 -18.84 2.20 0.29
CA ILE A 141 -18.31 3.57 0.21
C ILE A 141 -19.26 4.38 -0.68
N PRO A 142 -19.87 5.47 -0.17
CA PRO A 142 -20.77 6.29 -0.96
C PRO A 142 -20.08 6.84 -2.20
N ALA A 143 -20.79 6.95 -3.32
CA ALA A 143 -20.24 7.42 -4.60
C ALA A 143 -19.52 8.77 -4.48
N HIS A 144 -20.05 9.70 -3.66
CA HIS A 144 -19.43 11.00 -3.40
C HIS A 144 -18.10 10.94 -2.64
N LYS A 145 -17.77 9.82 -1.99
CA LYS A 145 -16.49 9.61 -1.28
C LYS A 145 -15.47 8.83 -2.10
N LEU A 146 -15.85 8.30 -3.26
CA LEU A 146 -14.94 7.56 -4.13
C LEU A 146 -13.95 8.52 -4.78
N HIS A 147 -12.66 8.34 -4.51
CA HIS A 147 -11.56 9.05 -5.17
C HIS A 147 -10.36 8.11 -5.34
N ASN A 148 -9.45 8.46 -6.24
CA ASN A 148 -8.23 7.69 -6.54
C ASN A 148 -6.97 8.29 -5.90
N ALA A 149 -7.13 9.32 -5.05
CA ALA A 149 -6.04 10.04 -4.36
C ALA A 149 -5.17 9.16 -3.46
N GLY A 150 -5.63 7.95 -3.13
CA GLY A 150 -5.00 7.07 -2.14
C GLY A 150 -5.09 7.66 -0.74
N SER A 151 -4.06 7.44 0.08
CA SER A 151 -3.98 7.97 1.46
C SER A 151 -3.31 9.35 1.56
N ILE A 152 -3.13 10.04 0.43
CA ILE A 152 -2.51 11.37 0.38
C ILE A 152 -3.62 12.42 0.56
N SER A 153 -3.40 13.40 1.44
CA SER A 153 -4.37 14.49 1.65
C SER A 153 -4.47 15.41 0.42
N PHE A 154 -5.60 16.10 0.27
CA PHE A 154 -5.80 17.08 -0.80
C PHE A 154 -4.73 18.18 -0.78
N GLY A 155 -4.38 18.71 0.40
CA GLY A 155 -3.31 19.70 0.54
C GLY A 155 -1.93 19.21 0.06
N GLU A 156 -1.59 17.94 0.30
CA GLU A 156 -0.33 17.36 -0.19
C GLU A 156 -0.38 17.13 -1.71
N HIS A 157 -1.53 16.72 -2.26
CA HIS A 157 -1.74 16.65 -3.72
C HIS A 157 -1.59 18.03 -4.37
N LYS A 158 -2.16 19.08 -3.77
CA LYS A 158 -2.01 20.48 -4.21
C LYS A 158 -0.53 20.87 -4.29
N LYS A 159 0.21 20.73 -3.18
CA LYS A 159 1.65 21.07 -3.10
C LYS A 159 2.48 20.35 -4.16
N ARG A 160 2.28 19.04 -4.34
CA ARG A 160 2.99 18.25 -5.36
C ARG A 160 2.68 18.73 -6.78
N LYS A 161 1.42 19.11 -7.03
CA LYS A 161 0.98 19.57 -8.34
C LYS A 161 1.48 20.97 -8.65
N GLU A 162 1.47 21.88 -7.68
CA GLU A 162 2.05 23.23 -7.80
C GLU A 162 3.55 23.15 -8.06
N ALA A 163 4.27 22.31 -7.32
CA ALA A 163 5.70 22.08 -7.54
C ALA A 163 5.98 21.53 -8.96
N LYS A 164 5.13 20.63 -9.46
CA LYS A 164 5.25 20.07 -10.81
C LYS A 164 4.94 21.08 -11.91
N LEU A 165 3.90 21.90 -11.73
CA LEU A 165 3.44 22.86 -12.73
C LEU A 165 4.13 24.23 -12.62
N LYS A 166 4.88 24.48 -11.53
CA LYS A 166 5.52 25.75 -11.19
C LYS A 166 4.54 26.94 -11.18
N ARG A 167 3.29 26.68 -10.77
CA ARG A 167 2.21 27.67 -10.63
C ARG A 167 1.24 27.24 -9.53
N SER A 168 0.45 28.18 -9.01
CA SER A 168 -0.66 27.91 -8.09
C SER A 168 -1.74 27.04 -8.77
N VAL A 169 -2.42 26.22 -7.97
CA VAL A 169 -3.47 25.31 -8.44
C VAL A 169 -4.65 25.36 -7.48
N SER A 170 -5.88 25.51 -7.99
CA SER A 170 -7.07 25.52 -7.15
C SER A 170 -7.37 24.13 -6.54
N PHE A 171 -8.03 24.11 -5.37
CA PHE A 171 -8.52 22.86 -4.78
C PHE A 171 -9.54 22.16 -5.67
N LEU A 172 -10.37 22.90 -6.41
CA LEU A 172 -11.27 22.34 -7.41
C LEU A 172 -10.52 21.52 -8.45
N LYS A 173 -9.37 22.02 -8.92
CA LYS A 173 -8.53 21.30 -9.88
C LYS A 173 -7.78 20.12 -9.27
N VAL A 174 -7.59 20.08 -7.96
CA VAL A 174 -7.11 18.88 -7.26
C VAL A 174 -8.23 17.85 -7.13
N TYR A 175 -9.43 18.28 -6.74
CA TYR A 175 -10.60 17.43 -6.63
C TYR A 175 -10.93 16.75 -7.97
N ASP A 176 -10.97 17.52 -9.07
CA ASP A 176 -11.21 17.02 -10.43
C ASP A 176 -10.26 15.86 -10.79
N ASP A 177 -8.95 16.08 -10.59
CA ASP A 177 -7.93 15.11 -10.93
C ASP A 177 -8.04 13.82 -10.10
N VAL A 178 -8.30 13.94 -8.79
CA VAL A 178 -8.38 12.75 -7.94
C VAL A 178 -9.70 11.98 -8.08
N HIS A 179 -10.67 12.54 -8.80
CA HIS A 179 -11.94 11.88 -9.12
C HIS A 179 -12.01 11.39 -10.56
N LYS A 180 -10.92 11.49 -11.34
CA LYS A 180 -10.82 10.96 -12.70
C LYS A 180 -9.87 9.78 -12.80
N LYS A 181 -10.30 8.68 -13.42
CA LYS A 181 -9.45 7.55 -13.80
C LYS A 181 -8.34 8.01 -14.75
N LYS A 182 -7.34 7.16 -14.97
CA LYS A 182 -6.29 7.40 -15.98
C LYS A 182 -6.85 7.59 -17.40
N SER A 183 -8.03 7.04 -17.69
CA SER A 183 -8.75 7.26 -18.95
C SER A 183 -9.36 8.65 -19.10
N GLY A 184 -9.39 9.46 -18.04
CA GLY A 184 -10.05 10.78 -18.00
C GLY A 184 -11.51 10.73 -17.54
N GLU A 185 -12.12 9.53 -17.46
CA GLU A 185 -13.48 9.35 -16.95
C GLU A 185 -13.58 9.55 -15.45
N TYR A 186 -14.71 10.07 -14.97
CA TYR A 186 -14.96 10.14 -13.53
C TYR A 186 -15.10 8.75 -12.90
N VAL A 187 -14.68 8.65 -11.64
CA VAL A 187 -14.82 7.42 -10.83
C VAL A 187 -16.26 7.15 -10.43
N SER A 188 -17.12 8.18 -10.44
CA SER A 188 -18.57 8.05 -10.31
C SER A 188 -19.30 9.22 -10.97
N GLU A 189 -20.55 9.01 -11.38
CA GLU A 189 -21.41 10.08 -11.90
C GLU A 189 -21.67 11.17 -10.84
N VAL A 190 -21.70 10.79 -9.56
CA VAL A 190 -21.85 11.73 -8.45
C VAL A 190 -20.64 12.65 -8.34
N SER A 191 -19.43 12.14 -8.55
CA SER A 191 -18.21 12.96 -8.55
C SER A 191 -18.23 14.00 -9.67
N LYS A 192 -18.73 13.62 -10.85
CA LYS A 192 -18.94 14.55 -11.98
C LYS A 192 -19.92 15.65 -11.60
N LYS A 193 -21.11 15.28 -11.10
CA LYS A 193 -22.14 16.23 -10.67
C LYS A 193 -21.63 17.20 -9.59
N ILE A 194 -20.83 16.72 -8.63
CA ILE A 194 -20.24 17.59 -7.60
C ILE A 194 -19.29 18.60 -8.22
N ILE A 195 -18.42 18.18 -9.16
CA ILE A 195 -17.53 19.10 -9.88
C ILE A 195 -18.33 20.14 -10.67
N ASP A 196 -19.35 19.69 -11.41
CA ASP A 196 -20.15 20.58 -12.25
C ASP A 196 -20.90 21.60 -11.39
N LEU A 197 -21.64 21.14 -10.36
CA LEU A 197 -22.40 22.02 -9.45
C LEU A 197 -21.53 22.97 -8.64
N TYR A 198 -20.42 22.46 -8.09
CA TYR A 198 -19.52 23.27 -7.29
C TYR A 198 -18.74 24.26 -8.16
N GLY A 199 -18.35 23.87 -9.37
CA GLY A 199 -17.74 24.76 -10.36
C GLY A 199 -18.67 25.91 -10.76
N ASP A 200 -19.95 25.62 -11.01
CA ASP A 200 -20.97 26.62 -11.34
C ASP A 200 -21.18 27.60 -10.17
N ALA A 201 -21.37 27.08 -8.96
CA ALA A 201 -21.65 27.91 -7.78
C ALA A 201 -20.43 28.74 -7.34
N ILE A 202 -19.21 28.21 -7.50
CA ILE A 202 -17.98 28.96 -7.29
C ILE A 202 -17.81 30.06 -8.35
N SER A 203 -18.08 29.76 -9.63
CA SER A 203 -17.97 30.75 -10.70
C SER A 203 -18.96 31.90 -10.49
N GLN A 204 -20.15 31.60 -9.94
CA GLN A 204 -21.13 32.60 -9.55
C GLN A 204 -20.68 33.46 -8.35
N LYS A 205 -19.98 32.88 -7.36
CA LYS A 205 -19.57 33.57 -6.11
C LYS A 205 -18.28 34.37 -6.24
N TYR A 206 -17.29 33.85 -6.97
CA TYR A 206 -15.92 34.41 -7.02
C TYR A 206 -15.48 34.86 -8.43
N GLY A 207 -16.31 34.65 -9.45
CA GLY A 207 -15.92 34.88 -10.85
C GLY A 207 -15.02 33.75 -11.39
N GLU A 208 -14.40 33.98 -12.55
CA GLU A 208 -13.59 32.96 -13.25
C GLU A 208 -12.21 32.69 -12.60
N ASP A 209 -11.75 33.55 -11.68
CA ASP A 209 -10.44 33.39 -11.03
C ASP A 209 -10.54 32.49 -9.78
N LEU A 210 -10.10 31.24 -9.94
CA LEU A 210 -10.28 30.18 -8.95
C LEU A 210 -9.07 29.95 -8.03
N LEU A 211 -8.06 30.83 -8.07
CA LEU A 211 -6.75 30.57 -7.46
C LEU A 211 -6.72 30.59 -5.92
N ASP A 212 -7.56 31.42 -5.29
CA ASP A 212 -7.54 31.68 -3.83
C ASP A 212 -8.67 31.01 -3.04
N GLN A 213 -9.22 29.91 -3.56
CA GLN A 213 -10.33 29.22 -2.90
C GLN A 213 -9.88 28.43 -1.66
N PRO A 214 -10.66 28.50 -0.55
CA PRO A 214 -10.44 27.63 0.60
C PRO A 214 -10.66 26.16 0.24
N GLU A 215 -10.05 25.24 1.01
CA GLU A 215 -10.21 23.78 0.81
C GLU A 215 -11.67 23.32 0.97
N VAL A 216 -12.41 24.01 1.83
CA VAL A 216 -13.86 23.90 2.03
C VAL A 216 -14.39 25.33 2.20
N ASP A 217 -15.35 25.74 1.38
CA ASP A 217 -16.09 26.99 1.59
C ASP A 217 -17.24 26.69 2.56
N PRO A 218 -17.22 27.24 3.79
CA PRO A 218 -18.21 26.93 4.81
C PRO A 218 -19.61 27.48 4.48
N ASP A 219 -19.74 28.38 3.51
CA ASP A 219 -21.00 28.99 3.08
C ASP A 219 -21.59 28.33 1.81
N MET A 220 -21.08 27.15 1.42
CA MET A 220 -21.47 26.36 0.23
C MET A 220 -21.87 24.92 0.57
#